data_AF-A0A535MDS4-F1
#
_entry.id   AF-A0A535MDS4-F1
#
_cell.length_a   1.000
_cell.length_b   1.000
_cell.length_c   1.000
_cell.angle_alpha   90.00
_cell.angle_beta   90.00
_cell.angle_gamma   90.00
#
_symmetry.space_group_name_H-M   'P 1'
#
loop_
_entity.id
_entity.type
_entity.pdbx_description
1 polymer ?
#
loop_
_entity_poly.entity_id
_entity_poly.type
_entity_poly.pdbx_seq_one_letter_code
_entity_poly.pdbx_strand_id
1 'polypeptide(L)'
;MILAATKEFSFWDLRPWEFLEGLAILVVAVVLARVLRSLVRGAMRRARVDQQVTLLVTRLVFLGTIIIGIIGFFARWIGSPAYVFGSFGILALAFSLAFQDILKNFIAGVFLLLERPFKIGDEITVDGHTGTVDNVEIRTTTLRTEDGEEVLIPNSLVYTETIVNRSRYPTRMFTLTAKLSPGEPLDGVAERVRAQLEAVPEVAKDPPPHVGLLPSTDGGVTLEVRYWLDYRRHDAVAVRAALGAQVYQALLTSATAPAK
;
A
#
# COMPACT_ATOMS: atom_id res chain seq x y z
N MET A 1 15.03 -56.96 4.80
CA MET A 1 15.32 -56.89 3.34
C MET A 1 15.11 -55.46 2.87
N ILE A 2 15.97 -54.54 3.34
CA ILE A 2 15.96 -53.12 2.96
C ILE A 2 17.40 -52.78 2.64
N LEU A 3 17.82 -53.19 1.45
CA LEU A 3 19.09 -52.79 0.82
C LEU A 3 18.69 -52.36 -0.59
N ALA A 4 17.91 -51.28 -0.67
CA ALA A 4 17.83 -50.52 -1.89
C ALA A 4 19.18 -49.83 -2.03
N ALA A 5 20.04 -50.40 -2.88
CA ALA A 5 21.33 -49.84 -3.23
C ALA A 5 21.12 -48.37 -3.62
N THR A 6 21.54 -47.47 -2.74
CA THR A 6 21.95 -46.13 -3.15
C THR A 6 23.04 -46.37 -4.18
N LYS A 7 22.71 -46.27 -5.48
CA LYS A 7 23.74 -46.17 -6.52
C LYS A 7 24.59 -44.97 -6.13
N GLU A 8 25.74 -45.23 -5.52
CA GLU A 8 26.76 -44.21 -5.37
C GLU A 8 27.07 -43.73 -6.78
N PHE A 9 26.87 -42.44 -7.02
CA PHE A 9 27.22 -41.82 -8.29
C PHE A 9 28.71 -42.04 -8.53
N SER A 10 29.04 -43.01 -9.38
CA SER A 10 30.42 -43.30 -9.76
C SER A 10 30.75 -42.45 -10.98
N PHE A 11 31.79 -41.62 -10.86
CA PHE A 11 32.30 -40.81 -11.98
C PHE A 11 32.61 -41.64 -13.24
N TRP A 12 32.86 -42.95 -13.06
CA TRP A 12 33.13 -43.92 -14.13
C TRP A 12 31.90 -44.35 -14.94
N ASP A 13 30.68 -44.02 -14.50
CA ASP A 13 29.43 -44.27 -15.26
C ASP A 13 29.15 -43.19 -16.33
N LEU A 14 29.89 -42.07 -16.29
CA LEU A 14 29.81 -40.99 -17.28
C LEU A 14 30.37 -41.49 -18.60
N ARG A 15 29.51 -41.97 -19.50
CA ARG A 15 29.99 -42.34 -20.84
C ARG A 15 30.19 -41.06 -21.69
N PRO A 16 31.08 -41.07 -22.70
CA PRO A 16 31.44 -39.85 -23.45
C PRO A 16 30.34 -39.29 -24.37
N TRP A 17 29.46 -40.13 -24.90
CA TRP A 17 28.33 -39.74 -25.74
C TRP A 17 27.24 -38.85 -25.08
N GLU A 18 27.08 -38.87 -23.76
CA GLU A 18 26.13 -38.11 -22.95
C GLU A 18 26.57 -36.67 -22.82
N PHE A 19 27.88 -36.49 -22.73
CA PHE A 19 28.49 -35.19 -22.81
C PHE A 19 28.25 -34.56 -24.18
N LEU A 20 28.36 -35.34 -25.27
CA LEU A 20 28.06 -34.86 -26.62
C LEU A 20 26.57 -34.51 -26.81
N GLU A 21 25.66 -35.35 -26.30
CA GLU A 21 24.23 -35.08 -26.30
C GLU A 21 23.89 -33.83 -25.46
N GLY A 22 24.50 -33.69 -24.29
CA GLY A 22 24.41 -32.47 -23.48
C GLY A 22 24.91 -31.25 -24.25
N LEU A 23 26.06 -31.35 -24.92
CA LEU A 23 26.63 -30.25 -25.70
C LEU A 23 25.70 -29.87 -26.86
N ALA A 24 25.07 -30.85 -27.51
CA ALA A 24 24.04 -30.61 -28.52
C ALA A 24 22.84 -29.85 -27.93
N ILE A 25 22.37 -30.21 -26.73
CA ILE A 25 21.32 -29.47 -26.00
C ILE A 25 21.75 -28.02 -25.77
N LEU A 26 22.99 -27.78 -25.35
CA LEU A 26 23.50 -26.43 -25.11
C LEU A 26 23.57 -25.59 -26.40
N VAL A 27 24.03 -26.19 -27.50
CA VAL A 27 24.05 -25.53 -28.82
C VAL A 27 22.62 -25.17 -29.25
N VAL A 28 21.67 -26.10 -29.11
CA VAL A 28 20.25 -25.85 -29.40
C VAL A 28 19.71 -24.72 -28.51
N ALA A 29 20.03 -24.72 -27.22
CA ALA A 29 19.61 -23.67 -26.30
C ALA A 29 20.14 -22.29 -26.69
N VAL A 30 21.40 -22.19 -27.13
CA VAL A 30 21.98 -20.92 -27.61
C VAL A 30 21.29 -20.44 -28.89
N VAL A 31 21.02 -21.34 -29.84
CA VAL A 31 20.27 -21.00 -31.07
C VAL A 31 18.87 -20.54 -30.71
N LEU A 32 18.17 -21.28 -29.86
CA LEU A 32 16.83 -20.94 -29.37
C LEU A 32 16.82 -19.60 -28.64
N ALA A 33 17.80 -19.33 -27.78
CA ALA A 33 17.92 -18.07 -27.06
C ALA A 33 18.07 -16.88 -28.02
N ARG A 34 18.82 -17.03 -29.12
CA ARG A 34 18.94 -15.99 -30.15
C ARG A 34 17.63 -15.79 -30.91
N VAL A 35 16.95 -16.87 -31.27
CA VAL A 35 15.65 -16.83 -31.96
C VAL A 35 14.61 -16.16 -31.08
N LEU A 36 14.42 -16.63 -29.84
CA LEU A 36 13.48 -16.05 -28.88
C LEU A 36 13.78 -14.58 -28.60
N ARG A 37 15.05 -14.22 -28.42
CA ARG A 37 15.46 -12.82 -28.25
C ARG A 37 15.05 -11.96 -29.43
N SER A 38 15.22 -12.45 -30.67
CA SER A 38 14.83 -11.74 -31.88
C SER A 38 13.30 -11.57 -31.98
N LEU A 39 12.56 -12.65 -31.70
CA LEU A 39 11.09 -12.64 -31.71
C LEU A 39 10.53 -11.66 -30.67
N VAL A 40 11.02 -11.73 -29.43
CA VAL A 40 10.61 -10.83 -28.34
C VAL A 40 10.96 -9.39 -28.67
N ARG A 41 12.16 -9.12 -29.21
CA ARG A 41 12.55 -7.77 -29.65
C ARG A 41 11.62 -7.24 -30.74
N GLY A 42 11.25 -8.09 -31.70
CA GLY A 42 10.32 -7.74 -32.78
C GLY A 42 8.90 -7.48 -32.26
N ALA A 43 8.42 -8.28 -31.31
CA ALA A 43 7.12 -8.09 -30.67
C ALA A 43 7.07 -6.77 -29.86
N MET A 44 8.07 -6.51 -29.02
CA MET A 44 8.17 -5.30 -28.19
C MET A 44 8.26 -4.03 -29.05
N ARG A 45 9.01 -4.07 -30.16
CA ARG A 45 9.05 -2.96 -31.13
C ARG A 45 7.70 -2.70 -31.79
N ARG A 46 6.96 -3.73 -32.16
CA ARG A 46 5.60 -3.59 -32.72
C ARG A 46 4.63 -2.99 -31.70
N ALA A 47 4.76 -3.36 -30.44
CA ALA A 47 3.99 -2.80 -29.33
C ALA A 47 4.45 -1.41 -28.87
N ARG A 48 5.46 -0.80 -29.53
CA ARG A 48 6.04 0.51 -29.18
C ARG A 48 6.49 0.63 -27.73
N VAL A 49 6.96 -0.48 -27.15
CA VAL A 49 7.51 -0.51 -25.80
C VAL A 49 8.83 0.26 -25.75
N ASP A 50 9.09 0.92 -24.63
CA ASP A 50 10.32 1.66 -24.38
C ASP A 50 11.59 0.82 -24.66
N GLN A 51 12.64 1.49 -25.16
CA GLN A 51 13.86 0.82 -25.56
C GLN A 51 14.60 0.18 -24.37
N GLN A 52 14.60 0.81 -23.20
CA GLN A 52 15.24 0.28 -22.00
C GLN A 52 14.52 -0.97 -21.51
N VAL A 53 13.18 -0.93 -21.48
CA VAL A 53 12.35 -2.10 -21.14
C VAL A 53 12.59 -3.23 -22.12
N THR A 54 12.62 -2.94 -23.43
CA THR A 54 12.92 -3.93 -24.47
C THR A 54 14.30 -4.56 -24.27
N LEU A 55 15.33 -3.77 -23.96
CA LEU A 55 16.68 -4.26 -23.70
C LEU A 55 16.73 -5.16 -22.47
N LEU A 56 16.07 -4.77 -21.38
CA LEU A 56 15.98 -5.56 -20.15
C LEU A 56 15.31 -6.91 -20.41
N VAL A 57 14.10 -6.90 -20.98
CA VAL A 57 13.32 -8.12 -21.23
C VAL A 57 14.07 -9.07 -22.17
N THR A 58 14.67 -8.55 -23.24
CA THR A 58 15.42 -9.39 -24.19
C THR A 58 16.69 -10.00 -23.59
N ARG A 59 17.35 -9.30 -22.65
CA ARG A 59 18.47 -9.86 -21.87
C ARG A 59 18.00 -10.95 -20.91
N LEU A 60 16.90 -10.74 -20.20
CA LEU A 60 16.32 -11.72 -19.28
C LEU A 60 15.87 -12.99 -20.01
N VAL A 61 15.21 -12.86 -21.16
CA VAL A 61 14.80 -14.01 -22.00
C VAL A 61 16.02 -14.79 -22.46
N PHE A 62 17.08 -14.10 -22.93
CA PHE A 62 18.30 -14.75 -23.36
C PHE A 62 18.98 -15.49 -22.20
N LEU A 63 19.19 -14.81 -21.07
CA LEU A 63 19.84 -15.39 -19.89
C LEU A 63 19.04 -16.58 -19.34
N GLY A 64 17.73 -16.44 -19.20
CA GLY A 64 16.85 -17.52 -18.73
C GLY A 64 16.89 -18.74 -19.64
N THR A 65 16.87 -18.55 -20.95
CA THR A 65 16.98 -19.65 -21.92
C THR A 65 18.33 -20.36 -21.82
N ILE A 66 19.42 -19.62 -21.64
CA ILE A 66 20.76 -20.19 -21.44
C ILE A 66 20.85 -20.97 -20.12
N ILE A 67 20.29 -20.45 -19.02
CA ILE A 67 20.25 -21.16 -17.74
C ILE A 67 19.49 -22.49 -17.87
N ILE A 68 18.33 -22.50 -18.53
CA ILE A 68 17.58 -23.72 -18.82
C ILE A 68 18.42 -24.71 -19.65
N GLY A 69 19.15 -24.20 -20.66
CA GLY A 69 20.07 -25.02 -21.46
C GLY A 69 21.21 -25.63 -20.65
N ILE A 70 21.81 -24.88 -19.72
CA ILE A 70 22.85 -25.36 -18.81
C ILE A 70 22.29 -26.45 -17.88
N ILE A 71 21.11 -26.23 -17.31
CA ILE A 71 20.43 -27.24 -16.47
C ILE A 71 20.17 -28.51 -17.30
N GLY A 72 19.69 -28.37 -18.54
CA GLY A 72 19.46 -29.50 -19.44
C GLY A 72 20.76 -30.25 -19.80
N PHE A 73 21.85 -29.54 -20.06
CA PHE A 73 23.18 -30.12 -20.27
C PHE A 73 23.59 -30.99 -19.08
N PHE A 74 23.56 -30.43 -17.86
CA PHE A 74 23.96 -31.17 -16.66
C PHE A 74 23.01 -32.32 -16.34
N ALA A 75 21.70 -32.15 -16.59
CA ALA A 75 20.72 -33.22 -16.37
C ALA A 75 21.00 -34.42 -17.28
N ARG A 76 21.42 -34.17 -18.52
CA ARG A 76 21.80 -35.23 -19.45
C ARG A 76 23.14 -35.86 -19.10
N TRP A 77 24.13 -35.04 -18.75
CA TRP A 77 25.49 -35.49 -18.49
C TRP A 77 25.63 -36.27 -17.18
N ILE A 78 24.97 -35.82 -16.10
CA ILE A 78 25.00 -36.48 -14.79
C ILE A 78 24.05 -37.71 -14.76
N GLY A 79 23.14 -37.83 -15.73
CA GLY A 79 22.20 -38.96 -15.82
C GLY A 79 21.14 -39.01 -14.72
N SER A 80 21.07 -37.98 -13.87
CA SER A 80 20.12 -37.88 -12.76
C SER A 80 19.68 -36.42 -12.57
N PRO A 81 18.45 -36.10 -12.97
CA PRO A 81 17.86 -34.78 -12.72
C PRO A 81 17.85 -34.42 -11.23
N ALA A 82 17.72 -35.41 -10.33
CA ALA A 82 17.70 -35.20 -8.89
C ALA A 82 18.99 -34.58 -8.35
N TYR A 83 20.17 -35.00 -8.84
CA TYR A 83 21.44 -34.40 -8.43
C TYR A 83 21.57 -32.97 -8.94
N VAL A 84 21.14 -32.70 -10.18
CA VAL A 84 21.16 -31.35 -10.75
C VAL A 84 20.25 -30.41 -9.98
N PHE A 85 19.00 -30.80 -9.73
CA PHE A 85 18.09 -29.98 -8.93
C PHE A 85 18.56 -29.84 -7.48
N GLY A 86 19.20 -30.86 -6.90
CA GLY A 86 19.84 -30.77 -5.59
C GLY A 86 20.96 -29.72 -5.54
N SER A 87 21.86 -29.72 -6.53
CA SER A 87 22.98 -28.76 -6.62
C SER A 87 22.52 -27.34 -6.93
N PHE A 88 21.58 -27.16 -7.86
CA PHE A 88 21.01 -25.85 -8.19
C PHE A 88 19.95 -25.39 -7.18
N GLY A 89 19.47 -26.26 -6.30
CA GLY A 89 18.39 -25.97 -5.35
C GLY A 89 18.73 -24.84 -4.38
N ILE A 90 19.97 -24.80 -3.87
CA ILE A 90 20.44 -23.72 -2.97
C ILE A 90 20.49 -22.38 -3.73
N LEU A 91 20.96 -22.39 -4.98
CA LEU A 91 21.00 -21.18 -5.82
C LEU A 91 19.58 -20.69 -6.15
N ALA A 92 18.65 -21.61 -6.44
CA ALA A 92 17.25 -21.29 -6.69
C ALA A 92 16.57 -20.71 -5.44
N LEU A 93 16.88 -21.24 -4.25
CA LEU A 93 16.39 -20.71 -2.98
C LEU A 93 16.96 -19.31 -2.70
N ALA A 94 18.27 -19.11 -2.89
CA ALA A 94 18.89 -17.79 -2.72
C ALA A 94 18.26 -16.76 -3.67
N PHE A 95 18.01 -17.16 -4.93
CA PHE A 95 17.33 -16.32 -5.91
C PHE A 95 15.88 -16.03 -5.52
N SER A 96 15.11 -17.02 -5.05
CA SER A 96 13.72 -16.80 -4.63
C SER A 96 13.62 -15.87 -3.42
N LEU A 97 14.54 -15.99 -2.47
CA LEU A 97 14.65 -15.09 -1.32
C LEU A 97 15.02 -13.67 -1.76
N ALA A 98 15.94 -13.52 -2.71
CA ALA A 98 16.32 -12.21 -3.24
C ALA A 98 15.17 -11.50 -3.99
N PHE A 99 14.29 -12.27 -4.64
CA PHE A 99 13.12 -11.75 -5.36
C PHE A 99 11.85 -11.65 -4.51
N GLN A 100 11.91 -12.07 -3.24
CA GLN A 100 10.74 -12.22 -2.39
C GLN A 100 9.95 -10.91 -2.27
N ASP A 101 10.64 -9.79 -2.03
CA ASP A 101 9.97 -8.50 -1.80
C ASP A 101 9.37 -7.89 -3.08
N ILE A 102 10.00 -8.15 -4.24
CA ILE A 102 9.44 -7.75 -5.54
C ILE A 102 8.13 -8.50 -5.77
N LEU A 103 8.12 -9.82 -5.51
CA LEU A 103 6.94 -10.64 -5.70
C LEU A 103 5.83 -10.28 -4.70
N LYS A 104 6.16 -10.01 -3.44
CA LYS A 104 5.19 -9.54 -2.43
C LYS A 104 4.49 -8.26 -2.89
N ASN A 105 5.24 -7.26 -3.37
CA ASN A 105 4.67 -6.00 -3.86
C ASN A 105 3.81 -6.18 -5.10
N PHE A 106 4.24 -7.03 -6.04
CA PHE A 106 3.46 -7.34 -7.23
C PHE A 106 2.11 -8.00 -6.87
N ILE A 107 2.14 -9.05 -6.05
CA ILE A 107 0.94 -9.77 -5.63
C ILE A 107 0.02 -8.83 -4.85
N ALA A 108 0.56 -8.06 -3.90
CA ALA A 108 -0.21 -7.07 -3.15
C ALA A 108 -0.88 -6.04 -4.08
N GLY A 109 -0.17 -5.53 -5.10
CA GLY A 109 -0.75 -4.64 -6.10
C GLY A 109 -1.92 -5.26 -6.85
N VAL A 110 -1.80 -6.52 -7.26
CA VAL A 110 -2.90 -7.27 -7.89
C VAL A 110 -4.11 -7.38 -6.94
N PHE A 111 -3.90 -7.74 -5.68
CA PHE A 111 -4.98 -7.83 -4.69
C PHE A 111 -5.65 -6.48 -4.41
N LEU A 112 -4.88 -5.40 -4.26
CA LEU A 112 -5.43 -4.05 -4.07
C LEU A 112 -6.34 -3.65 -5.24
N LEU A 113 -5.96 -3.99 -6.47
CA LEU A 113 -6.76 -3.70 -7.67
C LEU A 113 -8.03 -4.56 -7.79
N LEU A 114 -7.98 -5.81 -7.30
CA LEU A 114 -9.09 -6.76 -7.33
C LEU A 114 -10.10 -6.48 -6.20
N GLU A 115 -9.64 -6.36 -4.96
CA GLU A 115 -10.48 -6.19 -3.78
C GLU A 115 -10.96 -4.74 -3.60
N ARG A 116 -10.17 -3.77 -4.09
CA ARG A 116 -10.47 -2.33 -4.03
C ARG A 116 -10.90 -1.88 -2.62
N PRO A 117 -10.05 -2.05 -1.59
CA PRO A 117 -10.35 -1.58 -0.23
C PRO A 117 -10.58 -0.06 -0.18
N PHE A 118 -10.00 0.67 -1.13
CA PHE A 118 -10.20 2.08 -1.42
C PHE A 118 -10.27 2.30 -2.94
N LYS A 119 -10.69 3.51 -3.35
CA LYS A 119 -10.72 3.94 -4.74
C LYS A 119 -9.68 5.04 -4.99
N ILE A 120 -9.26 5.19 -6.25
CA ILE A 120 -8.53 6.39 -6.67
C ILE A 120 -9.41 7.60 -6.37
N GLY A 121 -8.84 8.60 -5.70
CA GLY A 121 -9.53 9.77 -5.18
C GLY A 121 -9.99 9.66 -3.71
N ASP A 122 -9.91 8.48 -3.08
CA ASP A 122 -10.16 8.37 -1.65
C ASP A 122 -8.98 8.94 -0.85
N GLU A 123 -9.26 9.75 0.16
CA GLU A 123 -8.32 10.11 1.23
C GLU A 123 -8.16 8.92 2.18
N ILE A 124 -6.92 8.43 2.31
CA ILE A 124 -6.58 7.32 3.22
C ILE A 124 -5.39 7.68 4.10
N THR A 125 -5.33 7.04 5.27
CA THR A 125 -4.12 7.01 6.11
C THR A 125 -3.57 5.59 6.14
N VAL A 126 -2.29 5.44 5.80
CA VAL A 126 -1.54 4.18 5.81
C VAL A 126 -0.12 4.48 6.29
N ASP A 127 0.39 3.69 7.23
CA ASP A 127 1.76 3.83 7.78
C ASP A 127 2.07 5.27 8.25
N GLY A 128 1.10 5.93 8.90
CA GLY A 128 1.24 7.31 9.37
C GLY A 128 1.16 8.40 8.28
N HIS A 129 1.19 8.03 7.00
CA HIS A 129 1.01 8.96 5.88
C HIS A 129 -0.47 9.12 5.56
N THR A 130 -0.95 10.37 5.47
CA THR A 130 -2.32 10.70 5.07
C THR A 130 -2.31 11.45 3.74
N GLY A 131 -3.12 11.01 2.79
CA GLY A 131 -3.24 11.66 1.49
C GLY A 131 -4.34 11.06 0.63
N THR A 132 -4.62 11.73 -0.48
CA THR A 132 -5.55 11.24 -1.50
C THR A 132 -4.85 10.23 -2.41
N VAL A 133 -5.46 9.07 -2.63
CA VAL A 133 -4.94 8.05 -3.54
C VAL A 133 -4.96 8.60 -4.97
N ASP A 134 -3.78 8.79 -5.55
CA ASP A 134 -3.64 9.29 -6.91
C ASP A 134 -3.59 8.14 -7.93
N ASN A 135 -2.81 7.10 -7.64
CA ASN A 135 -2.69 5.92 -8.50
C ASN A 135 -2.28 4.66 -7.72
N VAL A 136 -2.61 3.49 -8.27
CA VAL A 136 -2.10 2.17 -7.81
C VAL A 136 -1.33 1.54 -8.97
N GLU A 137 -0.01 1.55 -8.87
CA GLU A 137 0.90 0.94 -9.83
C GLU A 137 1.22 -0.52 -9.46
N ILE A 138 2.02 -1.18 -10.29
CA ILE A 138 2.37 -2.59 -10.13
C ILE A 138 3.05 -2.93 -8.79
N ARG A 139 3.81 -1.98 -8.22
CA ARG A 139 4.59 -2.19 -6.98
C ARG A 139 4.34 -1.15 -5.89
N THR A 140 3.68 -0.05 -6.22
CA THR A 140 3.54 1.13 -5.37
C THR A 140 2.15 1.72 -5.49
N THR A 141 1.64 2.23 -4.37
CA THR A 141 0.46 3.09 -4.31
C THR A 141 0.93 4.50 -4.03
N THR A 142 0.43 5.44 -4.83
CA THR A 142 0.83 6.85 -4.78
C THR A 142 -0.25 7.64 -4.05
N LEU A 143 0.14 8.34 -2.97
CA LEU A 143 -0.72 9.29 -2.27
C LEU A 143 -0.25 10.72 -2.56
N ARG A 144 -1.20 11.64 -2.73
CA ARG A 144 -0.94 13.09 -2.72
C ARG A 144 -1.38 13.66 -1.38
N THR A 145 -0.46 14.25 -0.62
CA THR A 145 -0.77 14.89 0.67
C THR A 145 -1.54 16.20 0.46
N GLU A 146 -2.16 16.73 1.51
CA GLU A 146 -2.81 18.05 1.46
C GLU A 146 -1.79 19.18 1.16
N ASP A 147 -0.53 19.00 1.57
CA ASP A 147 0.58 19.92 1.28
C ASP A 147 1.11 19.82 -0.16
N GLY A 148 0.57 18.89 -0.97
CA GLY A 148 0.95 18.70 -2.37
C GLY A 148 2.18 17.82 -2.58
N GLU A 149 2.62 17.07 -1.57
CA GLU A 149 3.73 16.13 -1.67
C GLU A 149 3.26 14.78 -2.25
N GLU A 150 4.17 14.10 -2.97
CA GLU A 150 3.96 12.74 -3.47
C GLU A 150 4.55 11.72 -2.49
N VAL A 151 3.71 10.80 -2.00
CA VAL A 151 4.13 9.70 -1.12
C VAL A 151 3.97 8.38 -1.86
N LEU A 152 5.09 7.70 -2.10
CA LEU A 152 5.15 6.41 -2.79
C LEU A 152 5.25 5.28 -1.76
N ILE A 153 4.15 4.56 -1.56
CA ILE A 153 4.07 3.47 -0.56
C ILE A 153 4.16 2.12 -1.27
N PRO A 154 5.06 1.20 -0.85
CA PRO A 154 5.09 -0.16 -1.40
C PRO A 154 3.73 -0.85 -1.23
N ASN A 155 3.22 -1.48 -2.29
CA ASN A 155 1.92 -2.15 -2.26
C ASN A 155 1.81 -3.21 -1.17
N SER A 156 2.91 -3.91 -0.88
CA SER A 156 2.92 -4.91 0.19
C SER A 156 2.62 -4.28 1.54
N LEU A 157 3.14 -3.07 1.80
CA LEU A 157 2.89 -2.34 3.05
C LEU A 157 1.43 -1.89 3.12
N VAL A 158 0.89 -1.33 2.04
CA VAL A 158 -0.53 -0.93 1.96
C VAL A 158 -1.47 -2.11 2.22
N TYR A 159 -1.13 -3.28 1.69
CA TYR A 159 -1.96 -4.47 1.82
C TYR A 159 -1.88 -5.11 3.22
N THR A 160 -0.74 -5.02 3.92
CA THR A 160 -0.55 -5.65 5.23
C THR A 160 -0.87 -4.72 6.41
N GLU A 161 -0.73 -3.41 6.24
CA GLU A 161 -0.94 -2.44 7.31
C GLU A 161 -2.41 -2.06 7.47
N THR A 162 -2.73 -1.42 8.61
CA THR A 162 -4.07 -0.89 8.86
C THR A 162 -4.33 0.31 7.96
N ILE A 163 -5.41 0.24 7.17
CA ILE A 163 -5.86 1.32 6.29
C ILE A 163 -7.01 2.06 6.97
N VAL A 164 -6.86 3.36 7.21
CA VAL A 164 -7.96 4.24 7.62
C VAL A 164 -8.50 4.95 6.39
N ASN A 165 -9.61 4.49 5.83
CA ASN A 165 -10.26 5.19 4.72
C ASN A 165 -11.13 6.34 5.26
N ARG A 166 -10.65 7.57 5.06
CA ARG A 166 -11.30 8.80 5.51
C ARG A 166 -12.39 9.27 4.56
N SER A 167 -12.42 8.69 3.36
CA SER A 167 -13.35 9.04 2.28
C SER A 167 -14.51 8.07 2.10
N ARG A 168 -14.56 6.92 2.78
CA ARG A 168 -15.59 5.89 2.53
C ARG A 168 -17.00 6.36 2.91
N TYR A 169 -17.11 6.95 4.10
CA TYR A 169 -18.37 7.49 4.63
C TYR A 169 -18.44 9.00 4.35
N PRO A 170 -19.63 9.57 4.05
CA PRO A 170 -19.77 10.99 3.74
C PRO A 170 -19.61 11.89 4.97
N THR A 171 -19.99 11.39 6.14
CA THR A 171 -20.01 12.16 7.38
C THR A 171 -18.79 11.85 8.25
N ARG A 172 -18.11 12.88 8.77
CA ARG A 172 -16.98 12.74 9.70
C ARG A 172 -17.21 13.56 10.96
N MET A 173 -16.73 13.04 12.09
CA MET A 173 -16.74 13.77 13.36
C MET A 173 -15.57 14.76 13.41
N PHE A 174 -15.84 15.96 13.87
CA PHE A 174 -14.87 17.01 14.14
C PHE A 174 -14.99 17.43 15.59
N THR A 175 -13.85 17.80 16.20
CA THR A 175 -13.79 18.25 17.58
C THR A 175 -13.27 19.69 17.62
N LEU A 176 -13.99 20.54 18.35
CA LEU A 176 -13.57 21.88 18.72
C LEU A 176 -13.41 21.94 20.24
N THR A 177 -12.33 22.55 20.71
CA THR A 177 -12.07 22.76 22.13
C THR A 177 -11.89 24.23 22.42
N ALA A 178 -12.51 24.72 23.49
CA ALA A 178 -12.38 26.08 23.97
C ALA A 178 -12.13 26.06 25.48
N LYS A 179 -11.03 26.68 25.92
CA LYS A 179 -10.72 26.80 27.35
C LYS A 179 -11.56 27.93 27.95
N LEU A 180 -12.22 27.66 29.07
CA LEU A 180 -13.05 28.63 29.78
C LEU A 180 -12.23 29.37 30.83
N SER A 181 -12.59 30.63 31.08
CA SER A 181 -11.91 31.44 32.09
C SER A 181 -12.32 31.03 33.51
N PRO A 182 -11.38 31.05 34.49
CA PRO A 182 -11.73 30.82 35.89
C PRO A 182 -12.80 31.81 36.37
N GLY A 183 -13.89 31.30 36.96
CA GLY A 183 -15.00 32.11 37.46
C GLY A 183 -16.12 32.37 36.45
N GLU A 184 -16.00 31.88 35.21
CA GLU A 184 -17.08 31.95 34.23
C GLU A 184 -18.26 31.04 34.65
N PRO A 185 -19.52 31.52 34.64
CA PRO A 185 -20.66 30.71 35.01
C PRO A 185 -20.85 29.57 34.00
N LEU A 186 -20.70 28.33 34.47
CA LEU A 186 -20.76 27.13 33.64
C LEU A 186 -22.20 26.67 33.36
N ASP A 187 -23.17 27.18 34.13
CA ASP A 187 -24.56 26.75 34.06
C ASP A 187 -25.18 27.03 32.68
N GLY A 188 -25.64 25.94 32.06
CA GLY A 188 -26.30 25.97 30.75
C GLY A 188 -25.40 26.37 29.58
N VAL A 189 -24.09 26.50 29.75
CA VAL A 189 -23.16 26.80 28.64
C VAL A 189 -23.23 25.72 27.56
N ALA A 190 -23.15 24.45 27.97
CA ALA A 190 -23.21 23.32 27.05
C ALA A 190 -24.53 23.29 26.26
N GLU A 191 -25.66 23.56 26.94
CA GLU A 191 -26.99 23.55 26.34
C GLU A 191 -27.21 24.68 25.34
N ARG A 192 -26.70 25.88 25.64
CA ARG A 192 -26.75 27.01 24.69
C ARG A 192 -25.92 26.71 23.44
N VAL A 193 -24.70 26.21 23.61
CA VAL A 193 -23.80 25.88 22.50
C VAL A 193 -24.37 24.73 21.66
N ARG A 194 -24.95 23.70 22.30
CA ARG A 194 -25.63 22.61 21.60
C ARG A 194 -26.82 23.12 20.77
N ALA A 195 -27.67 23.97 21.34
CA ALA A 195 -28.81 24.55 20.63
C ALA A 195 -28.38 25.40 19.42
N GLN A 196 -27.25 26.12 19.51
CA GLN A 196 -26.69 26.85 18.38
C GLN A 196 -26.18 25.91 17.29
N LEU A 197 -25.46 24.85 17.65
CA LEU A 197 -24.95 23.85 16.69
C LEU A 197 -26.09 23.14 15.95
N GLU A 198 -27.19 22.83 16.63
CA GLU A 198 -28.38 22.22 16.02
C GLU A 198 -29.09 23.15 15.02
N ALA A 199 -28.90 24.46 15.15
CA ALA A 199 -29.43 25.45 14.22
C ALA A 199 -28.57 25.64 12.96
N VAL A 200 -27.34 25.13 12.95
CA VAL A 200 -26.41 25.25 11.81
C VAL A 200 -26.76 24.21 10.75
N PRO A 201 -27.19 24.61 9.53
CA PRO A 201 -27.65 23.69 8.49
C PRO A 201 -26.60 22.65 8.05
N GLU A 202 -25.32 23.01 8.12
CA GLU A 202 -24.19 22.16 7.71
C GLU A 202 -23.89 21.04 8.72
N VAL A 203 -24.28 21.20 9.99
CA VAL A 203 -24.06 20.20 11.03
C VAL A 203 -25.09 19.08 10.89
N ALA A 204 -24.60 17.84 10.84
CA ALA A 204 -25.47 16.66 10.78
C ALA A 204 -26.32 16.57 12.06
N LYS A 205 -27.62 16.30 11.88
CA LYS A 205 -28.57 16.12 12.98
C LYS A 205 -28.58 14.70 13.55
N ASP A 206 -28.14 13.74 12.76
CA ASP A 206 -27.99 12.34 13.14
C ASP A 206 -26.62 11.83 12.66
N PRO A 207 -25.68 11.50 13.57
CA PRO A 207 -25.80 11.64 15.04
C PRO A 207 -25.82 13.12 15.50
N PRO A 208 -26.50 13.43 16.62
CA PRO A 208 -26.60 14.80 17.13
C PRO A 208 -25.26 15.32 17.66
N PRO A 209 -25.00 16.64 17.60
CA PRO A 209 -23.78 17.22 18.16
C PRO A 209 -23.72 16.99 19.67
N HIS A 210 -22.53 16.68 20.17
CA HIS A 210 -22.27 16.48 21.59
C HIS A 210 -21.43 17.63 22.13
N VAL A 211 -21.91 18.26 23.18
CA VAL A 211 -21.21 19.36 23.87
C VAL A 211 -21.03 18.97 25.33
N GLY A 212 -19.80 19.05 25.82
CA GLY A 212 -19.47 18.69 27.19
C GLY A 212 -18.43 19.61 27.80
N LEU A 213 -18.45 19.71 29.13
CA LEU A 213 -17.42 20.38 29.91
C LEU A 213 -16.48 19.31 30.47
N LEU A 214 -15.19 19.42 30.16
CA LEU A 214 -14.16 18.50 30.62
C LEU A 214 -13.20 19.24 31.56
N PRO A 215 -12.71 18.58 32.62
CA PRO A 215 -11.63 19.14 33.43
C PRO A 215 -10.37 19.29 32.58
N SER A 216 -9.67 20.42 32.72
CA SER A 216 -8.40 20.68 32.04
C SER A 216 -7.22 20.26 32.92
N THR A 217 -6.15 19.78 32.29
CA THR A 217 -4.93 19.31 32.98
C THR A 217 -4.17 20.42 33.71
N ASP A 218 -4.40 21.68 33.34
CA ASP A 218 -3.75 22.86 33.90
C ASP A 218 -4.59 23.61 34.95
N GLY A 219 -5.65 22.98 35.47
CA GLY A 219 -6.52 23.59 36.48
C GLY A 219 -7.51 24.57 35.86
N GLY A 220 -8.52 24.03 35.19
CA GLY A 220 -9.60 24.79 34.56
C GLY A 220 -10.65 23.88 33.94
N VAL A 221 -11.55 24.46 33.15
CA VAL A 221 -12.59 23.72 32.42
C VAL A 221 -12.44 23.98 30.92
N THR A 222 -12.49 22.92 30.13
CA THR A 222 -12.46 22.97 28.67
C THR A 222 -13.82 22.56 28.14
N LEU A 223 -14.43 23.42 27.34
CA LEU A 223 -15.60 23.08 26.54
C LEU A 223 -15.14 22.24 25.35
N GLU A 224 -15.65 21.01 25.26
CA GLU A 224 -15.47 20.13 24.11
C GLU A 224 -16.76 20.08 23.30
N VAL A 225 -16.65 20.39 22.01
CA VAL A 225 -17.74 20.38 21.04
C VAL A 225 -17.41 19.36 19.96
N ARG A 226 -18.18 18.27 19.90
CA ARG A 226 -18.09 17.25 18.85
C ARG A 226 -19.30 17.37 17.93
N TYR A 227 -19.05 17.49 16.64
CA TYR A 227 -20.10 17.60 15.64
C TYR A 227 -19.74 16.79 14.41
N TRP A 228 -20.75 16.43 13.65
CA TRP A 228 -20.62 15.64 12.43
C TRP A 228 -20.91 16.51 11.23
N LEU A 229 -20.11 16.38 10.18
CA LEU A 229 -20.22 17.17 8.96
C LEU A 229 -20.04 16.28 7.73
N ASP A 230 -20.86 16.50 6.70
CA ASP A 230 -20.61 15.95 5.36
C ASP A 230 -19.50 16.77 4.69
N TYR A 231 -18.26 16.28 4.80
CA TYR A 231 -17.07 16.96 4.27
C TYR A 231 -17.01 16.96 2.74
N ARG A 232 -17.89 16.22 2.06
CA ARG A 232 -17.96 16.22 0.59
C ARG A 232 -18.82 17.36 0.06
N ARG A 233 -19.74 17.88 0.87
CA ARG A 233 -20.65 18.97 0.51
C ARG A 233 -20.19 20.33 1.03
N HIS A 234 -19.42 20.32 2.11
CA HIS A 234 -19.04 21.52 2.83
C HIS A 234 -17.54 21.53 3.06
N ASP A 235 -16.94 22.72 2.97
CA ASP A 235 -15.55 22.93 3.37
C ASP A 235 -15.47 22.80 4.90
N ALA A 236 -14.89 21.68 5.36
CA ALA A 236 -14.74 21.39 6.78
C ALA A 236 -13.92 22.43 7.54
N VAL A 237 -12.94 23.07 6.89
CA VAL A 237 -12.11 24.12 7.50
C VAL A 237 -12.94 25.38 7.69
N ALA A 238 -13.68 25.79 6.67
CA ALA A 238 -14.55 26.95 6.73
C ALA A 238 -15.67 26.79 7.78
N VAL A 239 -16.35 25.63 7.80
CA VAL A 239 -17.40 25.33 8.79
C VAL A 239 -16.82 25.31 10.20
N ARG A 240 -15.65 24.68 10.40
CA ARG A 240 -14.97 24.66 11.71
C ARG A 240 -14.63 26.07 12.18
N ALA A 241 -14.13 26.93 11.30
CA ALA A 241 -13.79 28.31 11.65
C ALA A 241 -15.04 29.13 12.01
N ALA A 242 -16.12 28.99 11.22
CA ALA A 242 -17.39 29.65 11.48
C ALA A 242 -18.01 29.23 12.82
N LEU A 243 -18.06 27.92 13.09
CA LEU A 243 -18.52 27.37 14.37
C LEU A 243 -17.65 27.83 15.53
N GLY A 244 -16.32 27.84 15.37
CA GLY A 244 -15.39 28.34 16.38
C GLY A 244 -15.67 29.80 16.75
N ALA A 245 -15.90 30.66 15.75
CA ALA A 245 -16.25 32.06 15.98
C ALA A 245 -17.61 32.21 16.70
N GLN A 246 -18.62 31.41 16.33
CA GLN A 246 -19.92 31.43 17.00
C GLN A 246 -19.84 30.98 18.46
N VAL A 247 -19.13 29.88 18.72
CA VAL A 247 -18.89 29.37 20.08
C VAL A 247 -18.16 30.43 20.91
N TYR A 248 -17.14 31.08 20.36
CA TYR A 248 -16.41 32.14 21.04
C TYR A 248 -17.30 33.33 21.40
N GLN A 249 -18.16 33.79 20.50
CA GLN A 249 -19.12 34.88 20.77
C GLN A 249 -20.17 34.48 21.81
N ALA A 250 -20.63 33.23 21.80
CA ALA A 250 -21.57 32.71 22.78
C ALA A 250 -20.99 32.75 24.20
N LEU A 251 -19.69 32.45 24.35
CA LEU A 251 -18.96 32.51 25.62
C LEU A 251 -18.81 33.96 26.12
N LEU A 252 -18.42 34.90 25.24
CA LEU A 252 -18.30 36.32 25.60
C LEU A 252 -19.62 36.93 26.09
N THR A 253 -20.74 36.53 25.48
CA THR A 253 -22.07 37.03 25.86
C THR A 253 -22.50 36.49 27.23
N SER A 254 -22.10 35.27 27.61
CA SER A 254 -22.36 34.76 28.96
C SER A 254 -21.52 35.43 30.04
N ALA A 255 -20.30 35.85 29.72
CA ALA A 255 -19.46 36.60 30.66
C ALA A 255 -19.99 38.01 30.98
N THR A 256 -20.88 38.57 30.15
CA THR A 256 -21.42 39.93 30.28
C THR A 256 -22.87 40.00 30.80
N ALA A 257 -23.54 38.87 30.99
CA ALA A 257 -24.89 38.86 31.56
C ALA A 257 -24.83 39.16 33.08
N PRO A 258 -25.51 40.21 33.58
CA PRO A 258 -25.51 40.52 35.01
C PRO A 258 -26.13 39.37 35.80
N ALA A 259 -25.45 38.95 36.87
CA ALA A 259 -25.99 38.01 37.85
C ALA A 259 -27.34 38.57 38.37
N LYS A 260 -28.42 37.83 38.11
CA LYS A 260 -29.71 38.07 38.76
C LYS A 260 -29.77 37.29 40.06
#